data_AF-A0A377V0W6-F1
#
_entry.id   AF-A0A377V0W6-F1
#
_cell.length_a   1.000
_cell.length_b   1.000
_cell.length_c   1.000
_cell.angle_alpha   90.00
_cell.angle_beta   90.00
_cell.angle_gamma   90.00
#
_symmetry.space_group_name_H-M   'P 1'
#
loop_
_entity.id
_entity.type
_entity.pdbx_description
1 polymer ?
#
loop_
_entity_poly.entity_id
_entity_poly.type
_entity_poly.pdbx_seq_one_letter_code
_entity_poly.pdbx_strand_id
1 'polypeptide(L)'
;MAWSCLGGGRLFNEECFQALRDELAQVAHELNADSIEQVVYAWVLRLPSQPLPIIGSGKIERVRSAIVAEKLSMTRQQWFRIRKAALGYDVP
;
A
#
# COMPACT_ATOMS: atom_id res chain seq x y z
N MET A 1 14.98 -0.17 7.01
CA MET A 1 14.42 0.72 5.96
C MET A 1 13.84 -0.15 4.86
N ALA A 2 12.64 0.18 4.36
CA ALA A 2 11.98 -0.54 3.27
C ALA A 2 12.05 0.29 1.99
N TRP A 3 12.59 -0.29 0.92
CA TRP A 3 12.77 0.36 -0.37
C TRP A 3 11.80 -0.24 -1.41
N SER A 4 11.53 0.50 -2.49
CA SER A 4 10.60 0.06 -3.56
C SER A 4 9.23 -0.40 -3.07
N CYS A 5 8.65 0.26 -2.07
CA CYS A 5 7.33 -0.10 -1.52
C CYS A 5 6.22 -0.13 -2.58
N LEU A 6 6.34 0.67 -3.63
CA LEU A 6 5.41 0.71 -4.78
C LEU A 6 5.86 -0.18 -5.96
N GLY A 7 6.70 -1.18 -5.72
CA GLY A 7 7.22 -2.09 -6.75
C GLY A 7 8.11 -1.42 -7.81
N GLY A 8 8.73 -0.28 -7.48
CA GLY A 8 9.46 0.54 -8.45
C GLY A 8 8.53 1.25 -9.45
N GLY A 9 7.25 1.42 -9.12
CA GLY A 9 6.23 2.02 -10.00
C GLY A 9 5.48 1.01 -10.88
N ARG A 10 5.95 -0.24 -10.95
CA ARG A 10 5.30 -1.32 -11.72
C ARG A 10 3.89 -1.63 -11.23
N LEU A 11 3.61 -1.39 -9.94
CA LEU A 11 2.28 -1.52 -9.34
C LEU A 11 1.18 -0.82 -10.14
N PHE A 12 1.50 0.31 -10.78
CA PHE A 12 0.52 1.11 -11.55
C PHE A 12 0.44 0.72 -13.02
N ASN A 13 1.47 0.07 -13.56
CA ASN A 13 1.65 -0.07 -15.00
C ASN A 13 1.52 -1.51 -15.49
N GLU A 14 1.80 -2.52 -14.66
CA GLU A 14 1.75 -3.92 -15.09
C GLU A 14 0.36 -4.52 -14.86
N GLU A 15 -0.18 -5.22 -15.86
CA GLU A 15 -1.50 -5.85 -15.82
C GLU A 15 -1.59 -6.94 -14.74
N CYS A 16 -0.49 -7.62 -14.44
CA CYS A 16 -0.45 -8.67 -13.41
C CYS A 16 -0.85 -8.18 -12.01
N PHE A 17 -0.76 -6.88 -11.74
CA PHE A 17 -1.18 -6.27 -10.47
C PHE A 17 -2.64 -5.79 -10.47
N GLN A 18 -3.46 -6.08 -11.50
CA GLN A 18 -4.84 -5.58 -11.56
C GLN A 18 -5.65 -6.00 -10.34
N ALA A 19 -5.64 -7.28 -9.98
CA ALA A 19 -6.37 -7.78 -8.80
C ALA A 19 -5.92 -7.09 -7.50
N LEU A 20 -4.62 -6.82 -7.37
CA LEU A 20 -4.07 -6.07 -6.24
C LEU A 20 -4.54 -4.60 -6.25
N ARG A 21 -4.55 -3.94 -7.41
CA ARG A 21 -5.04 -2.55 -7.53
C ARG A 21 -6.53 -2.46 -7.16
N ASP A 22 -7.33 -3.43 -7.57
CA ASP A 22 -8.76 -3.48 -7.27
C ASP A 22 -8.99 -3.60 -5.75
N GLU A 23 -8.26 -4.50 -5.09
CA GLU A 23 -8.34 -4.67 -3.63
C GLU A 23 -7.84 -3.42 -2.89
N LEU A 24 -6.72 -2.83 -3.34
CA LEU A 24 -6.19 -1.59 -2.76
C LEU A 24 -7.19 -0.44 -2.90
N ALA A 25 -7.92 -0.35 -4.01
CA ALA A 25 -8.94 0.68 -4.22
C ALA A 25 -10.14 0.50 -3.27
N GLN A 26 -10.57 -0.75 -3.04
CA GLN A 26 -11.61 -1.04 -2.05
C GLN A 26 -11.16 -0.64 -0.64
N VAL A 27 -9.95 -1.05 -0.23
CA VAL A 27 -9.42 -0.69 1.09
C VAL A 27 -9.16 0.82 1.20
N ALA A 28 -8.80 1.51 0.12
CA ALA A 28 -8.67 2.97 0.11
C ALA A 28 -10.00 3.64 0.46
N HIS A 29 -11.09 3.18 -0.15
CA HIS A 29 -12.43 3.68 0.17
C HIS A 29 -12.82 3.40 1.62
N GLU A 30 -12.56 2.20 2.14
CA GLU A 30 -12.84 1.85 3.54
C GLU A 30 -12.04 2.68 4.56
N LEU A 31 -10.81 3.07 4.20
CA LEU A 31 -9.91 3.86 5.05
C LEU A 31 -10.03 5.37 4.84
N ASN A 32 -10.88 5.83 3.91
CA ASN A 32 -10.93 7.21 3.45
C ASN A 32 -9.54 7.73 3.00
N ALA A 33 -8.77 6.88 2.32
CA ALA A 33 -7.49 7.24 1.73
C ALA A 33 -7.70 7.89 0.35
N ASP A 34 -6.89 8.88 0.01
CA ASP A 34 -7.00 9.59 -1.27
C ASP A 34 -6.45 8.77 -2.44
N SER A 35 -5.59 7.78 -2.15
CA SER A 35 -4.91 7.00 -3.19
C SER A 35 -4.44 5.63 -2.70
N ILE A 36 -4.27 4.70 -3.65
CA ILE A 36 -3.76 3.35 -3.34
C ILE A 36 -2.30 3.35 -2.87
N GLU A 37 -1.50 4.36 -3.23
CA GLU A 37 -0.15 4.56 -2.69
C GLU A 37 -0.19 4.68 -1.16
N GLN A 38 -1.13 5.48 -0.63
CA GLN A 38 -1.27 5.69 0.81
C GLN A 38 -1.59 4.37 1.51
N VAL A 39 -2.48 3.56 0.91
CA VAL A 39 -2.83 2.23 1.43
C VAL A 39 -1.62 1.31 1.43
N VAL A 40 -0.79 1.30 0.38
CA VAL A 40 0.42 0.49 0.33
C VAL A 40 1.42 0.91 1.41
N TYR A 41 1.64 2.21 1.60
CA TYR A 41 2.51 2.68 2.68
C TYR A 41 1.97 2.31 4.06
N ALA A 42 0.67 2.45 4.30
CA ALA A 42 0.02 2.02 5.54
C ALA A 42 0.17 0.49 5.76
N TRP A 43 0.05 -0.31 4.70
CA TRP A 43 0.25 -1.75 4.73
C TRP A 43 1.68 -2.13 5.14
N VAL A 44 2.69 -1.44 4.60
CA VAL A 44 4.11 -1.63 4.97
C VAL A 44 4.35 -1.18 6.41
N LEU A 45 3.86 0.00 6.80
CA LEU A 45 4.04 0.57 8.15
C LEU A 45 3.39 -0.29 9.24
N ARG A 46 2.37 -1.09 8.90
CA ARG A 46 1.68 -1.95 9.86
C ARG A 46 2.47 -3.20 10.26
N LEU A 47 3.58 -3.50 9.59
CA LEU A 47 4.45 -4.62 9.96
C LEU A 47 5.01 -4.45 11.38
N PRO A 48 5.06 -5.53 12.19
CA PRO A 48 5.52 -5.44 13.58
C PRO A 48 7.00 -5.05 13.73
N SER A 49 7.79 -5.22 12.67
CA SER A 49 9.19 -4.78 12.62
C SER A 49 9.37 -3.26 12.43
N GLN A 50 8.27 -2.51 12.25
CA GLN A 50 8.26 -1.05 12.12
C GLN A 50 9.23 -0.54 11.04
N PRO A 51 9.09 -0.99 9.78
CA PRO A 51 9.94 -0.52 8.70
C PRO A 51 9.75 0.97 8.46
N LEU A 52 10.84 1.65 8.05
CA LEU A 52 10.83 3.04 7.59
C LEU A 52 10.77 3.04 6.05
N PRO A 53 9.63 3.38 5.41
CA PRO A 53 9.50 3.39 3.95
C PRO A 53 10.30 4.52 3.32
N ILE A 54 11.02 4.22 2.24
CA ILE A 54 11.73 5.22 1.44
C ILE A 54 10.82 5.67 0.29
N ILE A 55 10.57 6.97 0.20
CA ILE A 55 9.79 7.58 -0.88
C ILE A 55 10.75 7.93 -2.03
N GLY A 56 10.57 7.27 -3.18
CA GLY A 56 11.42 7.47 -4.37
C GLY A 56 10.93 8.54 -5.35
N SER A 57 9.87 9.28 -5.03
CA SER A 57 9.32 10.29 -5.94
C SER A 57 10.02 11.65 -5.80
N GLY A 58 10.42 12.25 -6.93
CA GLY A 58 10.89 13.64 -6.95
C GLY A 58 9.79 14.71 -6.91
N LYS A 59 8.51 14.32 -6.88
CA LYS A 59 7.37 15.26 -6.84
C LYS A 59 6.92 15.48 -5.41
N ILE A 60 7.02 16.72 -4.91
CA ILE A 60 6.69 17.07 -3.51
C ILE A 60 5.26 16.70 -3.13
N GLU A 61 4.29 16.84 -4.03
CA GLU A 61 2.90 16.48 -3.74
C GLU A 61 2.72 14.98 -3.48
N ARG A 62 3.51 14.12 -4.13
CA ARG A 62 3.51 12.67 -3.85
C ARG A 62 4.16 12.36 -2.51
N VAL A 63 5.18 13.11 -2.13
CA VAL A 63 5.80 12.99 -0.79
C VAL A 63 4.79 13.38 0.29
N ARG A 64 4.08 14.51 0.13
CA ARG A 64 3.03 14.94 1.07
C ARG A 64 1.91 13.91 1.19
N SER A 65 1.45 13.36 0.07
CA SER A 65 0.43 12.31 0.08
C SER A 65 0.89 11.06 0.84
N ALA A 66 2.15 10.64 0.68
CA ALA A 66 2.68 9.47 1.38
C ALA A 66 2.68 9.64 2.92
N ILE A 67 2.86 10.86 3.44
CA ILE A 67 2.83 11.12 4.90
C ILE A 67 1.44 10.86 5.49
N VAL A 68 0.36 11.05 4.71
CA VAL A 68 -1.01 10.78 5.16
C VAL A 68 -1.20 9.31 5.55
N ALA A 69 -0.42 8.40 4.94
CA ALA A 69 -0.48 6.97 5.23
C ALA A 69 -0.23 6.62 6.71
N GLU A 70 0.56 7.42 7.44
CA GLU A 70 0.81 7.22 8.88
C GLU A 70 -0.47 7.36 9.73
N LYS A 71 -1.47 8.09 9.23
CA LYS A 71 -2.73 8.33 9.92
C LYS A 71 -3.80 7.28 9.60
N LEU A 72 -3.56 6.43 8.60
CA LEU A 72 -4.54 5.42 8.17
C LEU A 72 -4.60 4.27 9.17
N SER A 73 -5.80 4.03 9.72
CA SER A 73 -6.05 2.98 10.70
C SER A 73 -6.40 1.66 10.02
N MET A 74 -5.40 0.99 9.44
CA MET A 74 -5.60 -0.30 8.76
C MET A 74 -5.84 -1.45 9.74
N THR A 75 -6.96 -2.16 9.56
CA THR A 75 -7.29 -3.37 10.32
C THR A 75 -6.46 -4.57 9.87
N ARG A 76 -6.38 -5.60 10.72
CA ARG A 76 -5.70 -6.86 10.35
C ARG A 76 -6.37 -7.56 9.16
N GLN A 77 -7.70 -7.54 9.08
CA GLN A 77 -8.43 -8.16 7.98
C GLN A 77 -8.13 -7.47 6.65
N GLN A 78 -8.13 -6.15 6.60
CA GLN A 78 -7.70 -5.38 5.42
C GLN A 78 -6.25 -5.70 5.03
N TRP A 79 -5.36 -5.80 6.03
CA TRP A 79 -3.97 -6.15 5.79
C TRP A 79 -3.81 -7.52 5.09
N PHE A 80 -4.56 -8.53 5.54
CA PHE A 80 -4.55 -9.86 4.92
C PHE A 80 -5.26 -9.91 3.57
N ARG A 81 -6.33 -9.13 3.36
CA ARG A 81 -6.99 -9.00 2.06
C ARG A 81 -6.03 -8.50 0.98
N ILE A 82 -5.27 -7.44 1.29
CA ILE A 82 -4.23 -6.92 0.38
C ILE A 82 -3.17 -8.00 0.09
N ARG A 83 -2.69 -8.71 1.12
CA ARG A 83 -1.73 -9.81 0.95
C ARG A 83 -2.29 -10.91 0.03
N LYS A 84 -3.55 -11.31 0.22
CA LYS A 84 -4.22 -12.33 -0.59
C LYS A 84 -4.33 -11.87 -2.05
N ALA A 85 -4.76 -10.64 -2.29
CA ALA A 85 -4.88 -10.10 -3.64
C ALA A 85 -3.51 -10.02 -4.36
N ALA A 86 -2.43 -9.77 -3.62
CA ALA A 86 -1.08 -9.78 -4.17
C ALA A 86 -0.51 -11.19 -4.48
N LEU A 87 -0.86 -12.20 -3.67
CA LEU A 87 -0.27 -13.54 -3.74
C LEU A 87 -1.16 -14.61 -4.41
N GLY A 88 -2.47 -14.39 -4.44
CA GLY A 88 -3.46 -15.31 -5.01
C GLY A 88 -3.95 -16.42 -4.08
N TYR A 89 -3.50 -16.47 -2.82
CA TYR A 89 -3.89 -17.49 -1.85
C TYR A 89 -3.93 -16.95 -0.40
N ASP A 90 -4.70 -17.64 0.46
CA ASP A 90 -4.86 -17.29 1.88
C ASP A 90 -3.60 -17.61 2.71
N VAL A 91 -3.55 -17.12 3.94
CA VAL A 91 -2.51 -17.55 4.89
C VAL A 91 -2.74 -19.02 5.32
N PRO A 92 -1.68 -19.78 5.62
CA PRO A 92 -1.79 -21.09 6.26
C PRO A 92 -2.50 -21.06 7.61
#